data_AF-A0AAU4DWX1-F1
#
_entry.id   AF-A0AAU4DWX1-F1
#
_cell.length_a   1.000
_cell.length_b   1.000
_cell.length_c   1.000
_cell.angle_alpha   90.00
_cell.angle_beta   90.00
_cell.angle_gamma   90.00
#
_symmetry.space_group_name_H-M   'P 1'
#
loop_
_entity.id
_entity.type
_entity.pdbx_description
1 polymer ?
#
loop_
_entity_poly.entity_id
_entity_poly.type
_entity_poly.pdbx_seq_one_letter_code
_entity_poly.pdbx_strand_id
1 'polypeptide(L)'
;MKLLALAAAGVAVAALGSTLAFASPARADELPTFDFTNCPAPPANADPGTWRCEAFVSQGKLTIDGHEIPLGELRLTFSEGRINGQYAQAFGALRHAPARVPGLPGTTIQLRYGGFSDFLSDEERRGELDVYAVVRNPLLGKDCSIGTAAEPLHTVVHDDPAIPPTVISQNPMTAHLGVIDPDLALPATQGCGPLGKLVDRRLGLPSPAGENTFQQASYVQYKAL
;
A
#
# COMPACT_ATOMS: atom_id res chain seq x y z
N MET A 1 36.74 46.86 -65.45
CA MET A 1 37.27 47.26 -64.13
C MET A 1 36.25 46.89 -63.06
N LYS A 2 36.67 46.08 -62.08
CA LYS A 2 36.20 45.96 -60.67
C LYS A 2 34.67 45.84 -60.42
N LEU A 3 34.20 44.63 -60.09
CA LEU A 3 33.89 44.12 -58.73
C LEU A 3 32.56 44.71 -58.16
N LEU A 4 31.45 43.99 -58.27
CA LEU A 4 30.88 43.02 -57.29
C LEU A 4 30.36 43.68 -55.99
N ALA A 5 29.05 43.62 -55.76
CA ALA A 5 28.48 43.13 -54.50
C ALA A 5 26.98 42.84 -54.64
N LEU A 6 26.61 41.59 -54.36
CA LEU A 6 25.25 41.08 -54.19
C LEU A 6 24.65 41.58 -52.86
N ALA A 7 23.33 41.75 -52.81
CA ALA A 7 22.48 41.11 -51.79
C ALA A 7 21.01 41.32 -52.15
N ALA A 8 20.29 40.21 -52.29
CA ALA A 8 18.85 40.13 -52.55
C ALA A 8 18.12 39.63 -51.29
N ALA A 9 16.82 39.94 -51.22
CA ALA A 9 15.78 39.37 -50.36
C ALA A 9 15.91 39.66 -48.84
N GLY A 10 14.84 39.81 -48.07
CA GLY A 10 13.41 39.61 -48.30
C GLY A 10 12.70 39.83 -46.95
N VAL A 11 11.43 40.22 -47.02
CA VAL A 11 10.54 40.59 -45.90
C VAL A 11 10.36 39.44 -44.90
N ALA A 12 10.39 39.72 -43.60
CA ALA A 12 9.82 38.85 -42.58
C ALA A 12 9.12 39.68 -41.49
N VAL A 13 7.78 39.68 -41.54
CA VAL A 13 6.87 40.22 -40.54
C VAL A 13 6.93 39.33 -39.30
N ALA A 14 7.34 39.88 -38.16
CA ALA A 14 7.31 39.17 -36.89
C ALA A 14 5.88 39.07 -36.38
N ALA A 15 5.24 37.91 -36.57
CA ALA A 15 3.99 37.56 -35.94
C ALA A 15 4.25 37.21 -34.45
N LEU A 16 3.73 38.04 -33.54
CA LEU A 16 3.63 37.75 -32.12
C LEU A 16 2.60 36.62 -31.89
N GLY A 17 3.07 35.38 -31.93
CA GLY A 17 2.29 34.22 -31.51
C GLY A 17 2.31 34.10 -29.99
N SER A 18 1.31 34.65 -29.31
CA SER A 18 1.04 34.38 -27.90
C SER A 18 0.58 32.94 -27.73
N THR A 19 1.50 32.02 -27.45
CA THR A 19 1.17 30.68 -27.00
C THR A 19 0.65 30.76 -25.57
N LEU A 20 -0.68 30.83 -25.43
CA LEU A 20 -1.36 30.53 -24.17
C LEU A 20 -1.07 29.06 -23.84
N ALA A 21 -0.06 28.82 -23.01
CA ALA A 21 0.14 27.54 -22.36
C ALA A 21 -1.06 27.31 -21.43
N PHE A 22 -2.00 26.49 -21.86
CA PHE A 22 -3.02 25.94 -20.98
C PHE A 22 -2.31 25.03 -19.97
N ALA A 23 -1.96 25.58 -18.81
CA ALA A 23 -1.65 24.78 -17.64
C ALA A 23 -2.89 23.93 -17.36
N SER A 24 -2.78 22.61 -17.52
CA SER A 24 -3.83 21.70 -17.05
C SER A 24 -3.97 21.93 -15.55
N PRO A 25 -5.18 22.14 -15.01
CA PRO A 25 -5.36 22.18 -13.56
C PRO A 25 -4.87 20.84 -13.01
N ALA A 26 -3.91 20.90 -12.09
CA ALA A 26 -3.58 19.74 -11.26
C ALA A 26 -4.88 19.28 -10.62
N ARG A 27 -5.37 18.08 -10.96
CA ARG A 27 -6.44 17.47 -10.20
C ARG A 27 -5.90 17.32 -8.78
N ALA A 28 -6.55 17.97 -7.82
CA ALA A 28 -6.46 17.49 -6.45
C ALA A 28 -6.97 16.04 -6.50
N ASP A 29 -6.12 15.08 -6.16
CA ASP A 29 -6.57 13.70 -6.01
C ASP A 29 -7.71 13.70 -4.99
N GLU A 30 -8.87 13.24 -5.43
CA GLU A 30 -10.05 13.16 -4.57
C GLU A 30 -9.73 12.19 -3.43
N LEU A 31 -9.94 12.63 -2.19
CA LEU A 31 -9.71 11.77 -1.03
C LEU A 31 -10.55 10.50 -1.15
N PRO A 32 -10.00 9.33 -0.80
CA PRO A 32 -10.76 8.09 -0.84
C PRO A 32 -11.92 8.13 0.15
N THR A 33 -12.94 7.32 -0.13
CA THR A 33 -14.05 7.12 0.80
C THR A 33 -13.65 6.18 1.93
N PHE A 34 -13.72 6.67 3.16
CA PHE A 34 -13.43 5.88 4.36
C PHE A 34 -14.66 5.10 4.82
N ASP A 35 -14.46 3.83 5.18
CA ASP A 35 -15.51 2.94 5.68
C ASP A 35 -15.18 2.52 7.12
N PHE A 36 -16.08 2.85 8.05
CA PHE A 36 -15.96 2.57 9.48
C PHE A 36 -16.87 1.41 9.94
N THR A 37 -17.48 0.66 9.01
CA THR A 37 -18.48 -0.37 9.34
C THR A 37 -17.89 -1.53 10.16
N ASN A 38 -16.61 -1.84 9.98
CA ASN A 38 -15.93 -2.94 10.68
C ASN A 38 -15.12 -2.47 11.89
N CYS A 39 -15.32 -1.24 12.36
CA CYS A 39 -14.69 -0.74 13.58
C CYS A 39 -15.18 -1.52 14.81
N PRO A 40 -14.29 -2.15 15.58
CA PRO A 40 -14.68 -2.75 16.84
C PRO A 40 -15.16 -1.70 17.83
N ALA A 41 -16.25 -2.01 18.55
CA ALA A 41 -16.71 -1.15 19.64
C ALA A 41 -15.69 -1.11 20.79
N PRO A 42 -15.67 -0.04 21.60
CA PRO A 42 -14.87 -0.02 22.81
C PRO A 42 -15.25 -1.19 23.73
N PRO A 43 -14.27 -1.89 24.34
CA PRO A 43 -14.58 -2.86 25.38
C PRO A 43 -15.20 -2.16 26.59
N ALA A 44 -15.99 -2.88 27.39
CA ALA A 44 -16.77 -2.30 28.49
C ALA A 44 -15.91 -1.61 29.57
N ASN A 45 -14.63 -1.97 29.66
CA ASN A 45 -13.64 -1.41 30.58
C ASN A 45 -12.67 -0.42 29.91
N ALA A 46 -13.01 0.11 28.73
CA ALA A 46 -12.24 1.17 28.08
C ALA A 46 -12.26 2.47 28.89
N ASP A 47 -11.13 3.17 28.91
CA ASP A 47 -11.01 4.47 29.54
C ASP A 47 -11.85 5.50 28.77
N PRO A 48 -12.72 6.28 29.44
CA PRO A 48 -13.65 7.19 28.77
C PRO A 48 -12.96 8.18 27.83
N GLY A 49 -13.47 8.30 26.59
CA GLY A 49 -13.00 9.27 25.60
C GLY A 49 -11.65 8.96 24.95
N THR A 50 -11.07 7.78 25.23
CA THR A 50 -9.78 7.38 24.64
C THR A 50 -9.93 6.54 23.37
N TRP A 51 -11.07 5.88 23.19
CA TRP A 51 -11.29 4.93 22.10
C TRP A 51 -11.60 5.64 20.78
N ARG A 52 -10.94 5.22 19.72
CA ARG A 52 -11.16 5.71 18.35
C ARG A 52 -11.06 4.56 17.36
N CYS A 53 -11.73 4.72 16.23
CA CYS A 53 -11.51 3.89 15.07
C CYS A 53 -10.62 4.60 14.04
N GLU A 54 -9.75 3.82 13.42
CA GLU A 54 -8.92 4.25 12.31
C GLU A 54 -9.28 3.45 11.07
N ALA A 55 -9.55 4.16 9.97
CA ALA A 55 -9.82 3.58 8.67
C ALA A 55 -8.70 3.98 7.70
N PHE A 56 -8.01 2.96 7.19
CA PHE A 56 -6.93 3.10 6.22
C PHE A 56 -7.44 2.76 4.84
N VAL A 57 -7.05 3.56 3.85
CA VAL A 57 -7.16 3.23 2.42
C VAL A 57 -5.77 3.37 1.82
N SER A 58 -5.21 2.25 1.41
CA SER A 58 -3.81 2.13 1.03
C SER A 58 -3.66 1.62 -0.40
N GLN A 59 -2.64 2.13 -1.07
CA GLN A 59 -2.09 1.57 -2.30
C GLN A 59 -0.65 1.16 -2.01
N GLY A 60 -0.17 0.08 -2.61
CA GLY A 60 1.16 -0.41 -2.27
C GLY A 60 1.76 -1.31 -3.33
N LYS A 61 2.93 -1.83 -3.00
CA LYS A 61 3.64 -2.82 -3.81
C LYS A 61 4.36 -3.81 -2.92
N LEU A 62 4.54 -5.01 -3.45
CA LEU A 62 5.40 -6.04 -2.89
C LEU A 62 6.55 -6.25 -3.88
N THR A 63 7.78 -6.05 -3.44
CA THR A 63 8.98 -6.36 -4.21
C THR A 63 9.52 -7.70 -3.75
N ILE A 64 9.64 -8.67 -4.65
CA ILE A 64 10.18 -10.01 -4.37
C ILE A 64 11.31 -10.28 -5.36
N ASP A 65 12.53 -10.53 -4.88
CA ASP A 65 13.70 -10.82 -5.74
C ASP A 65 13.83 -9.79 -6.88
N GLY A 66 13.74 -8.50 -6.53
CA GLY A 66 13.80 -7.37 -7.46
C GLY A 66 12.58 -7.17 -8.39
N HIS A 67 11.56 -8.04 -8.31
CA HIS A 67 10.33 -7.92 -9.10
C HIS A 67 9.23 -7.20 -8.32
N GLU A 68 8.75 -6.09 -8.86
CA GLU A 68 7.64 -5.35 -8.26
C GLU A 68 6.27 -5.94 -8.65
N ILE A 69 5.45 -6.20 -7.64
CA ILE A 69 4.04 -6.58 -7.77
C ILE A 69 3.20 -5.41 -7.22
N PRO A 70 2.57 -4.60 -8.10
CA PRO A 70 1.65 -3.56 -7.63
C PRO A 70 0.45 -4.23 -6.96
N LEU A 71 0.13 -3.80 -5.74
CA LEU A 71 -1.00 -4.31 -4.99
C LEU A 71 -2.29 -3.61 -5.39
N GLY A 72 -3.42 -4.26 -5.11
CA GLY A 72 -4.72 -3.62 -5.22
C GLY A 72 -4.97 -2.71 -4.03
N GLU A 73 -6.09 -1.97 -4.06
CA GLU A 73 -6.52 -1.19 -2.90
C GLU A 73 -6.63 -2.09 -1.65
N LEU A 74 -5.98 -1.65 -0.58
CA LEU A 74 -6.03 -2.29 0.72
C LEU A 74 -6.76 -1.38 1.69
N ARG A 75 -7.80 -1.92 2.33
CA ARG A 75 -8.59 -1.25 3.36
C ARG A 75 -8.41 -1.98 4.67
N LEU A 76 -7.93 -1.26 5.66
CA LEU A 76 -7.73 -1.76 7.02
C LEU A 76 -8.56 -0.92 7.98
N THR A 77 -9.20 -1.58 8.94
CA THR A 77 -9.91 -0.92 10.04
C THR A 77 -9.50 -1.58 11.34
N PHE A 78 -9.25 -0.77 12.36
CA PHE A 78 -9.04 -1.20 13.73
C PHE A 78 -9.54 -0.11 14.67
N SER A 79 -9.66 -0.44 15.94
CA SER A 79 -9.96 0.55 16.97
C SER A 79 -8.97 0.42 18.11
N GLU A 80 -8.58 1.55 18.67
CA GLU A 80 -7.58 1.63 19.72
C GLU A 80 -7.95 2.69 20.74
N GLY A 81 -7.36 2.58 21.92
CA GLY A 81 -7.53 3.51 23.02
C GLY A 81 -6.79 3.01 24.25
N ARG A 82 -7.39 3.21 25.43
CA ARG A 82 -6.77 2.79 26.69
C ARG A 82 -7.69 1.94 27.55
N ILE A 83 -7.10 1.01 28.29
CA ILE A 83 -7.75 0.23 29.35
C ILE A 83 -6.86 0.34 30.58
N ASN A 84 -7.38 0.92 31.67
CA ASN A 84 -6.62 1.16 32.90
C ASN A 84 -5.31 1.94 32.63
N GLY A 85 -5.36 2.91 31.72
CA GLY A 85 -4.23 3.73 31.31
C GLY A 85 -3.24 3.06 30.34
N GLN A 86 -3.42 1.77 30.01
CA GLN A 86 -2.55 1.04 29.08
C GLN A 86 -3.11 1.04 27.67
N TYR A 87 -2.23 1.08 26.66
CA TYR A 87 -2.65 0.96 25.26
C TYR A 87 -3.40 -0.36 25.04
N ALA A 88 -4.50 -0.28 24.31
CA ALA A 88 -5.25 -1.45 23.89
C ALA A 88 -5.85 -1.18 22.51
N GLN A 89 -6.03 -2.27 21.76
CA GLN A 89 -6.48 -2.24 20.38
C GLN A 89 -7.34 -3.47 20.09
N ALA A 90 -8.15 -3.35 19.04
CA ALA A 90 -8.95 -4.42 18.49
C ALA A 90 -8.92 -4.33 16.97
N PHE A 91 -8.54 -5.43 16.33
CA PHE A 91 -8.59 -5.56 14.88
C PHE A 91 -10.03 -5.58 14.39
N GLY A 92 -10.32 -4.81 13.35
CA GLY A 92 -11.61 -4.80 12.67
C GLY A 92 -11.60 -5.72 11.46
N ALA A 93 -11.18 -5.18 10.32
CA ALA A 93 -11.13 -5.93 9.06
C ALA A 93 -9.97 -5.48 8.17
N LEU A 94 -9.42 -6.46 7.44
CA LEU A 94 -8.52 -6.26 6.31
C LEU A 94 -9.23 -6.73 5.04
N ARG A 95 -9.37 -5.82 4.07
CA ARG A 95 -9.90 -6.11 2.73
C ARG A 95 -8.86 -5.66 1.72
N HIS A 96 -8.56 -6.52 0.76
CA HIS A 96 -7.59 -6.20 -0.28
C HIS A 96 -8.19 -6.58 -1.63
N ALA A 97 -8.15 -5.67 -2.61
CA ALA A 97 -8.55 -5.99 -3.97
C ALA A 97 -7.54 -6.97 -4.60
N PRO A 98 -7.96 -7.95 -5.42
CA PRO A 98 -7.02 -8.84 -6.09
C PRO A 98 -6.00 -8.07 -6.93
N ALA A 99 -4.72 -8.30 -6.67
CA ALA A 99 -3.60 -7.71 -7.39
C ALA A 99 -3.11 -8.66 -8.48
N ARG A 100 -2.87 -8.17 -9.70
CA ARG A 100 -2.30 -9.01 -10.77
C ARG A 100 -0.81 -9.21 -10.53
N VAL A 101 -0.32 -10.42 -10.81
CA VAL A 101 1.11 -10.73 -10.71
C VAL A 101 1.78 -10.55 -12.07
N PRO A 102 2.69 -9.55 -12.23
CA PRO A 102 3.42 -9.38 -13.47
C PRO A 102 4.21 -10.64 -13.83
N GLY A 103 4.15 -11.02 -15.11
CA GLY A 103 4.89 -12.19 -15.61
C GLY A 103 4.27 -13.57 -15.30
N LEU A 104 3.11 -13.61 -14.63
CA LEU A 104 2.31 -14.82 -14.40
C LEU A 104 0.86 -14.61 -14.92
N PRO A 105 0.59 -14.87 -16.21
CA PRO A 105 -0.71 -14.60 -16.83
C PRO A 105 -1.88 -15.22 -16.07
N GLY A 106 -2.95 -14.43 -15.87
CA GLY A 106 -4.15 -14.87 -15.16
C GLY A 106 -3.98 -15.11 -13.67
N THR A 107 -2.81 -14.81 -13.10
CA THR A 107 -2.53 -15.00 -11.68
C THR A 107 -2.80 -13.72 -10.91
N THR A 108 -3.46 -13.85 -9.77
CA THR A 108 -3.68 -12.76 -8.83
C THR A 108 -3.26 -13.15 -7.43
N ILE A 109 -2.82 -12.18 -6.64
CA ILE A 109 -2.60 -12.32 -5.20
C ILE A 109 -3.60 -11.48 -4.43
N GLN A 110 -4.01 -11.97 -3.27
CA GLN A 110 -4.86 -11.23 -2.34
C GLN A 110 -4.38 -11.46 -0.90
N LEU A 111 -3.94 -10.39 -0.24
CA LEU A 111 -3.61 -10.40 1.18
C LEU A 111 -4.85 -10.68 2.04
N ARG A 112 -4.63 -11.41 3.12
CA ARG A 112 -5.61 -11.80 4.13
C ARG A 112 -4.96 -11.66 5.51
N TYR A 113 -5.77 -11.34 6.51
CA TYR A 113 -5.30 -11.22 7.89
C TYR A 113 -4.86 -12.58 8.44
N GLY A 114 -3.66 -12.61 9.01
CA GLY A 114 -2.99 -13.79 9.56
C GLY A 114 -3.28 -14.05 11.04
N GLY A 115 -3.99 -13.16 11.73
CA GLY A 115 -4.43 -13.38 13.11
C GLY A 115 -3.73 -12.54 14.18
N PHE A 116 -2.72 -11.75 13.80
CA PHE A 116 -2.00 -10.85 14.71
C PHE A 116 -1.87 -9.44 14.12
N SER A 117 -1.96 -8.44 14.98
CA SER A 117 -1.73 -7.04 14.66
C SER A 117 -1.25 -6.29 15.89
N ASP A 118 -0.33 -5.35 15.73
CA ASP A 118 0.04 -4.34 16.73
C ASP A 118 0.17 -2.96 16.06
N PHE A 119 -0.75 -2.05 16.36
CA PHE A 119 -0.79 -0.71 15.78
C PHE A 119 -0.16 0.34 16.70
N LEU A 120 0.41 -0.06 17.84
CA LEU A 120 1.20 0.86 18.67
C LEU A 120 2.48 1.23 17.94
N SER A 121 2.61 2.52 17.58
CA SER A 121 3.86 3.07 17.06
C SER A 121 4.81 3.48 18.19
N ASP A 122 6.10 3.25 17.98
CA ASP A 122 7.21 3.69 18.83
C ASP A 122 8.40 4.20 17.97
N GLU A 123 9.59 4.31 18.56
CA GLU A 123 10.79 4.78 17.86
C GLU A 123 11.37 3.74 16.88
N GLU A 124 11.08 2.46 17.08
CA GLU A 124 11.60 1.36 16.27
C GLU A 124 10.66 1.03 15.13
N ARG A 125 9.34 1.10 15.33
CA ARG A 125 8.33 0.70 14.35
C ARG A 125 7.05 1.53 14.39
N ARG A 126 6.32 1.55 13.27
CA ARG A 126 4.96 2.11 13.19
C ARG A 126 3.90 1.08 13.58
N GLY A 127 4.13 -0.20 13.27
CA GLY A 127 3.22 -1.26 13.63
C GLY A 127 3.62 -2.61 13.04
N GLU A 128 2.84 -3.62 13.35
CA GLU A 128 3.03 -4.99 12.95
C GLU A 128 1.72 -5.61 12.48
N LEU A 129 1.79 -6.49 11.49
CA LEU A 129 0.64 -7.21 10.99
C LEU A 129 1.05 -8.59 10.49
N ASP A 130 0.30 -9.61 10.88
CA ASP A 130 0.40 -10.91 10.23
C ASP A 130 -0.55 -10.92 9.04
N VAL A 131 -0.01 -11.26 7.87
CA VAL A 131 -0.79 -11.43 6.63
C VAL A 131 -0.41 -12.71 5.92
N TYR A 132 -1.25 -13.20 5.03
CA TYR A 132 -0.85 -14.22 4.05
C TYR A 132 -1.46 -13.90 2.69
N ALA A 133 -0.80 -14.33 1.61
CA ALA A 133 -1.26 -14.03 0.26
C ALA A 133 -1.95 -15.26 -0.35
N VAL A 134 -3.25 -15.16 -0.62
CA VAL A 134 -3.95 -16.15 -1.44
C VAL A 134 -3.60 -15.93 -2.90
N VAL A 135 -3.08 -16.96 -3.56
CA VAL A 135 -2.71 -16.94 -4.98
C VAL A 135 -3.81 -17.63 -5.78
N ARG A 136 -4.38 -16.95 -6.77
CA ARG A 136 -5.45 -17.51 -7.61
C ARG A 136 -5.04 -17.57 -9.07
N ASN A 137 -5.21 -18.75 -9.65
CA ASN A 137 -5.11 -19.02 -11.09
C ASN A 137 -5.89 -20.32 -11.39
N PRO A 138 -6.60 -20.45 -12.54
CA PRO A 138 -7.34 -21.66 -12.88
C PRO A 138 -6.52 -22.96 -12.92
N LEU A 139 -5.21 -22.86 -13.09
CA LEU A 139 -4.29 -24.02 -13.17
C LEU A 139 -3.69 -24.40 -11.80
N LEU A 140 -3.91 -23.60 -10.76
CA LEU A 140 -3.37 -23.84 -9.41
C LEU A 140 -4.43 -24.50 -8.52
N GLY A 141 -3.96 -25.13 -7.45
CA GLY A 141 -4.84 -25.60 -6.39
C GLY A 141 -5.67 -24.46 -5.79
N LYS A 142 -6.87 -24.76 -5.32
CA LYS A 142 -7.81 -23.77 -4.77
C LYS A 142 -7.29 -23.07 -3.52
N ASP A 143 -6.44 -23.76 -2.78
CA ASP A 143 -5.86 -23.31 -1.51
C ASP A 143 -4.42 -22.80 -1.69
N CYS A 144 -4.04 -22.42 -2.93
CA CYS A 144 -2.72 -21.91 -3.24
C CYS A 144 -2.44 -20.59 -2.50
N SER A 145 -1.36 -20.54 -1.71
CA SER A 145 -1.01 -19.35 -0.92
C SER A 145 0.49 -19.19 -0.69
N ILE A 146 0.93 -17.97 -0.38
CA ILE A 146 2.25 -17.65 0.19
C ILE A 146 2.01 -17.34 1.67
N GLY A 147 2.55 -18.20 2.54
CA GLY A 147 2.15 -18.26 3.95
C GLY A 147 0.73 -18.80 4.13
N THR A 148 0.31 -18.95 5.37
CA THR A 148 -1.05 -19.33 5.76
C THR A 148 -1.47 -18.58 7.03
N ALA A 149 -2.70 -18.74 7.49
CA ALA A 149 -3.09 -18.21 8.81
C ALA A 149 -2.34 -18.89 9.98
N ALA A 150 -1.82 -20.10 9.80
CA ALA A 150 -1.03 -20.79 10.82
C ALA A 150 0.47 -20.43 10.76
N GLU A 151 0.95 -20.03 9.58
CA GLU A 151 2.33 -19.62 9.32
C GLU A 151 2.29 -18.35 8.46
N PRO A 152 1.94 -17.20 9.06
CA PRO A 152 1.76 -15.96 8.32
C PRO A 152 3.09 -15.32 7.91
N LEU A 153 2.98 -14.38 6.98
CA LEU A 153 3.98 -13.37 6.68
C LEU A 153 3.86 -12.31 7.78
N HIS A 154 4.84 -12.26 8.67
CA HIS A 154 4.92 -11.24 9.69
C HIS A 154 5.56 -9.99 9.08
N THR A 155 4.80 -8.90 9.01
CA THR A 155 5.34 -7.61 8.54
C THR A 155 5.50 -6.64 9.70
N VAL A 156 6.67 -6.01 9.77
CA VAL A 156 7.00 -4.94 10.72
C VAL A 156 7.25 -3.69 9.90
N VAL A 157 6.34 -2.73 10.01
CA VAL A 157 6.37 -1.54 9.15
C VAL A 157 6.99 -0.35 9.87
N HIS A 158 7.79 0.41 9.13
CA HIS A 158 8.42 1.65 9.54
C HIS A 158 7.89 2.82 8.72
N ASP A 159 8.20 4.05 9.13
CA ASP A 159 7.94 5.22 8.32
C ASP A 159 8.72 5.15 6.99
N ASP A 160 8.00 5.35 5.89
CA ASP A 160 8.63 5.51 4.58
C ASP A 160 9.11 6.97 4.42
N PRO A 161 10.42 7.24 4.41
CA PRO A 161 10.93 8.60 4.26
C PRO A 161 10.58 9.23 2.91
N ALA A 162 10.23 8.43 1.90
CA ALA A 162 9.78 8.94 0.60
C ALA A 162 8.38 9.56 0.64
N ILE A 163 7.56 9.19 1.64
CA ILE A 163 6.17 9.66 1.80
C ILE A 163 5.97 10.03 3.29
N PRO A 164 6.50 11.18 3.72
CA PRO A 164 6.42 11.59 5.11
C PRO A 164 4.96 11.80 5.57
N PRO A 165 4.64 11.55 6.85
CA PRO A 165 3.31 11.79 7.37
C PRO A 165 2.87 13.25 7.23
N THR A 166 1.68 13.47 6.70
CA THR A 166 1.08 14.78 6.47
C THR A 166 -0.37 14.78 6.92
N VAL A 167 -0.79 15.81 7.65
CA VAL A 167 -2.20 16.01 8.00
C VAL A 167 -2.88 16.76 6.85
N ILE A 168 -3.88 16.14 6.23
CA ILE A 168 -4.62 16.70 5.09
C ILE A 168 -5.84 17.49 5.57
N SER A 169 -6.52 17.00 6.61
CA SER A 169 -7.67 17.67 7.19
C SER A 169 -7.69 17.47 8.70
N GLN A 170 -8.16 18.47 9.45
CA GLN A 170 -8.41 18.35 10.89
C GLN A 170 -9.87 17.98 11.20
N ASN A 171 -10.77 18.14 10.24
CA ASN A 171 -12.19 17.85 10.43
C ASN A 171 -12.84 17.30 9.14
N PRO A 172 -13.06 15.98 9.03
CA PRO A 172 -12.58 14.94 9.94
C PRO A 172 -11.04 14.83 9.91
N MET A 173 -10.42 14.44 11.03
CA MET A 173 -8.97 14.24 11.10
C MET A 173 -8.55 13.20 10.06
N THR A 174 -7.74 13.63 9.09
CA THR A 174 -7.31 12.81 7.95
C THR A 174 -5.83 13.06 7.70
N ALA A 175 -5.05 11.99 7.59
CA ALA A 175 -3.62 12.02 7.31
C ALA A 175 -3.26 11.19 6.08
N HIS A 176 -2.11 11.48 5.49
CA HIS A 176 -1.49 10.66 4.45
C HIS A 176 -0.04 10.39 4.82
N LEU A 177 0.36 9.13 4.75
CA LEU A 177 1.68 8.67 5.16
C LEU A 177 2.07 7.41 4.38
N GLY A 178 3.37 7.21 4.19
CA GLY A 178 3.90 5.95 3.70
C GLY A 178 4.45 5.08 4.80
N VAL A 179 4.38 3.77 4.58
CA VAL A 179 5.02 2.76 5.42
C VAL A 179 5.80 1.78 4.57
N ILE A 180 6.89 1.24 5.13
CA ILE A 180 7.76 0.27 4.48
C ILE A 180 8.23 -0.80 5.47
N ASP A 181 8.24 -2.04 5.01
CA ASP A 181 8.91 -3.17 5.64
C ASP A 181 9.98 -3.68 4.66
N PRO A 182 11.27 -3.40 4.92
CA PRO A 182 12.38 -3.84 4.06
C PRO A 182 12.87 -5.26 4.36
N ASP A 183 12.36 -5.90 5.42
CA ASP A 183 12.88 -7.18 5.93
C ASP A 183 11.84 -8.30 5.84
N LEU A 184 10.77 -8.11 5.06
CA LEU A 184 9.70 -9.09 4.91
C LEU A 184 10.25 -10.42 4.37
N ALA A 185 10.07 -11.49 5.14
CA ALA A 185 10.38 -12.85 4.70
C ALA A 185 9.17 -13.51 4.03
N LEU A 186 9.40 -14.26 2.96
CA LEU A 186 8.35 -14.94 2.20
C LEU A 186 8.64 -16.45 2.10
N PRO A 187 7.78 -17.33 2.62
CA PRO A 187 7.93 -18.77 2.47
C PRO A 187 7.63 -19.21 1.03
N ALA A 188 7.89 -20.49 0.74
CA ALA A 188 7.42 -21.12 -0.48
C ALA A 188 5.89 -21.15 -0.53
N THR A 189 5.34 -21.29 -1.72
CA THR A 189 3.90 -21.47 -1.87
C THR A 189 3.44 -22.81 -1.29
N GLN A 190 2.24 -22.80 -0.72
CA GLN A 190 1.55 -23.97 -0.20
C GLN A 190 0.25 -24.19 -0.98
N GLY A 191 -0.24 -25.43 -1.07
CA GLY A 191 -1.56 -25.73 -1.66
C GLY A 191 -1.69 -25.52 -3.18
N CYS A 192 -0.61 -25.22 -3.90
CA CYS A 192 -0.67 -24.84 -5.32
C CYS A 192 -0.74 -26.02 -6.31
N GLY A 193 -0.67 -27.27 -5.83
CA GLY A 193 -0.69 -28.46 -6.67
C GLY A 193 0.61 -28.65 -7.48
N PRO A 194 0.56 -29.39 -8.61
CA PRO A 194 1.75 -29.76 -9.37
C PRO A 194 2.59 -28.59 -9.91
N LEU A 195 1.98 -27.41 -10.05
CA LEU A 195 2.64 -26.22 -10.57
C LEU A 195 3.29 -25.35 -9.48
N GLY A 196 3.20 -25.72 -8.19
CA GLY A 196 3.73 -24.90 -7.09
C GLY A 196 5.20 -24.51 -7.27
N LYS A 197 6.06 -25.48 -7.60
CA LYS A 197 7.50 -25.21 -7.84
C LYS A 197 7.77 -24.23 -8.99
N LEU A 198 6.88 -24.18 -9.99
CA LEU A 198 7.01 -23.24 -11.09
C LEU A 198 6.61 -21.83 -10.64
N VAL A 199 5.54 -21.73 -9.85
CA VAL A 199 5.10 -20.47 -9.23
C VAL A 199 6.21 -19.93 -8.33
N ASP A 200 6.76 -20.78 -7.45
CA ASP A 200 7.85 -20.42 -6.56
C ASP A 200 9.04 -19.86 -7.34
N ARG A 201 9.52 -20.59 -8.35
CA ARG A 201 10.63 -20.13 -9.19
C ARG A 201 10.34 -18.81 -9.89
N ARG A 202 9.10 -18.60 -10.35
CA ARG A 202 8.75 -17.40 -11.11
C ARG A 202 8.60 -16.16 -10.21
N LEU A 203 8.25 -16.38 -8.96
CA LEU A 203 8.12 -15.36 -7.91
C LEU A 203 9.41 -15.15 -7.11
N GLY A 204 10.39 -16.04 -7.19
CA GLY A 204 11.60 -15.97 -6.36
C GLY A 204 11.37 -16.51 -4.94
N LEU A 205 10.54 -17.53 -4.75
CA LEU A 205 10.19 -18.10 -3.44
C LEU A 205 10.88 -19.44 -3.17
N PRO A 206 11.15 -19.79 -1.89
CA PRO A 206 11.09 -18.90 -0.72
C PRO A 206 12.14 -17.79 -0.83
N SER A 207 11.86 -16.64 -0.21
CA SER A 207 12.75 -15.49 -0.17
C SER A 207 13.00 -15.07 1.28
N PRO A 208 14.26 -14.98 1.73
CA PRO A 208 14.59 -14.60 3.10
C PRO A 208 14.33 -13.11 3.38
N ALA A 209 14.37 -12.73 4.66
CA ALA A 209 14.35 -11.33 5.08
C ALA A 209 15.52 -10.55 4.45
N GLY A 210 15.27 -9.28 4.14
CA GLY A 210 16.23 -8.37 3.50
C GLY A 210 16.27 -8.43 1.97
N GLU A 211 15.60 -9.41 1.35
CA GLU A 211 15.52 -9.57 -0.11
C GLU A 211 14.17 -9.11 -0.69
N ASN A 212 13.21 -8.76 0.18
CA ASN A 212 11.85 -8.36 -0.22
C ASN A 212 11.45 -7.09 0.50
N THR A 213 10.52 -6.35 -0.10
CA THR A 213 10.01 -5.12 0.51
C THR A 213 8.51 -5.05 0.35
N PHE A 214 7.82 -4.71 1.43
CA PHE A 214 6.40 -4.34 1.40
C PHE A 214 6.27 -2.85 1.67
N GLN A 215 5.69 -2.12 0.73
CA GLN A 215 5.59 -0.66 0.81
C GLN A 215 4.16 -0.22 0.51
N GLN A 216 3.66 0.74 1.28
CA GLN A 216 2.31 1.28 1.11
C GLN A 216 2.29 2.80 1.29
N ALA A 217 1.46 3.47 0.51
CA ALA A 217 1.00 4.82 0.75
C ALA A 217 -0.45 4.75 1.24
N SER A 218 -0.74 5.38 2.37
CA SER A 218 -2.02 5.24 3.07
C SER A 218 -2.64 6.59 3.37
N TYR A 219 -3.91 6.73 3.02
CA TYR A 219 -4.78 7.72 3.63
C TYR A 219 -5.42 7.12 4.88
N VAL A 220 -5.43 7.87 5.97
CA VAL A 220 -5.97 7.44 7.27
C VAL A 220 -6.96 8.47 7.76
N GLN A 221 -8.15 8.03 8.19
CA GLN A 221 -9.12 8.89 8.85
C GLN A 221 -9.53 8.32 10.20
N TYR A 222 -9.64 9.21 11.18
CA TYR A 222 -9.93 8.87 12.57
C TYR A 222 -11.36 9.24 12.92
N LYS A 223 -12.01 8.39 13.72
CA LYS A 223 -13.36 8.63 14.26
C LYS A 223 -13.41 8.24 15.73
N ALA A 224 -13.76 9.16 16.61
CA ALA A 224 -14.01 8.86 18.02
C ALA A 224 -15.20 7.90 18.19
N LEU A 225 -15.13 7.02 19.19
CA LEU A 225 -16.16 6.01 19.50
C LEU A 225 -16.80 6.22 20.88
#